data_AF-A0A6P1JCR3-F1
#
_entry.id   AF-A0A6P1JCR3-F1
#
_cell.length_a   1.000
_cell.length_b   1.000
_cell.length_c   1.000
_cell.angle_alpha   90.00
_cell.angle_beta   90.00
_cell.angle_gamma   90.00
#
_symmetry.space_group_name_H-M   'P 1'
#
loop_
_entity.id
_entity.type
_entity.pdbx_description
1 polymer ?
#
loop_
_entity_poly.entity_id
_entity_poly.type
_entity_poly.pdbx_seq_one_letter_code
_entity_poly.pdbx_strand_id
1 'polypeptide(L)'
;MADRARARRPSCHPPALAVAVAPSAGRLPATPGPCTRHNGRVSANDEVDGIVDAWVRERPDLDFTPLQVFSRMRRLAKQLERARGSAFGRSELETWEFDVLSALRRAGSPYRMSPKQLLQATMVTSGTMTNRIDRLVERDLVERLDDPNDGRGVLVQMTPSGLSRVDAAITRLVDAEQELLGALTHAQQERLAQLLRKLSLDFG
;
A
#
# COMPACT_ATOMS: atom_id res chain seq x y z
N MET A 1 -1.38 -63.24 31.01
CA MET A 1 -2.44 -62.31 31.45
C MET A 1 -3.56 -62.34 30.42
N ALA A 2 -4.76 -62.78 30.85
CA ALA A 2 -6.02 -62.42 30.20
C ALA A 2 -6.42 -60.98 30.64
N ASP A 3 -7.53 -60.34 30.25
CA ASP A 3 -8.77 -60.87 29.66
C ASP A 3 -9.59 -59.79 28.90
N ARG A 4 -10.62 -60.28 28.20
CA ARG A 4 -11.85 -59.65 27.65
C ARG A 4 -12.23 -58.25 28.18
N ALA A 5 -12.50 -57.30 27.27
CA ALA A 5 -13.79 -57.03 26.60
C ALA A 5 -14.88 -56.36 27.47
N ARG A 6 -15.53 -55.31 26.91
CA ARG A 6 -16.81 -54.78 27.42
C ARG A 6 -17.87 -54.78 26.32
N ALA A 7 -19.07 -55.22 26.69
CA ALA A 7 -20.12 -55.60 25.76
C ALA A 7 -21.21 -54.54 25.57
N ARG A 8 -21.90 -54.73 24.44
CA ARG A 8 -23.15 -54.12 23.95
C ARG A 8 -24.18 -53.75 25.04
N ARG A 9 -24.96 -52.69 24.77
CA ARG A 9 -26.36 -52.59 25.19
C ARG A 9 -27.28 -52.98 24.01
N PRO A 10 -28.36 -53.75 24.22
CA PRO A 10 -29.39 -53.98 23.21
C PRO A 10 -30.59 -53.05 23.41
N SER A 11 -31.35 -52.80 22.35
CA SER A 11 -32.78 -52.50 22.45
C SER A 11 -33.53 -53.19 21.30
N CYS A 12 -34.60 -53.91 21.64
CA CYS A 12 -35.50 -54.58 20.69
C CYS A 12 -36.83 -53.80 20.57
N HIS A 13 -37.52 -54.00 19.45
CA HIS A 13 -38.81 -53.41 19.02
C HIS A 13 -40.06 -54.18 19.56
N PRO A 14 -41.28 -54.05 18.95
CA PRO A 14 -42.23 -52.92 18.92
C PRO A 14 -43.53 -53.33 19.69
N PRO A 15 -44.78 -53.55 19.17
CA PRO A 15 -45.51 -53.24 17.90
C PRO A 15 -46.30 -51.89 18.04
N ALA A 16 -47.42 -51.52 17.38
CA ALA A 16 -48.37 -52.15 16.43
C ALA A 16 -49.00 -51.03 15.52
N LEU A 17 -48.98 -51.16 14.18
CA LEU A 17 -50.05 -51.63 13.25
C LEU A 17 -51.22 -50.62 12.99
N ALA A 18 -51.77 -50.40 11.78
CA ALA A 18 -51.37 -50.71 10.38
C ALA A 18 -52.38 -50.12 9.33
N VAL A 19 -52.10 -50.25 8.00
CA VAL A 19 -53.05 -50.23 6.82
C VAL A 19 -53.59 -48.83 6.38
N ALA A 20 -53.69 -48.39 5.10
CA ALA A 20 -53.31 -48.91 3.75
C ALA A 20 -53.27 -47.84 2.59
N VAL A 21 -52.39 -48.07 1.59
CA VAL A 21 -52.56 -48.01 0.10
C VAL A 21 -52.85 -46.67 -0.66
N ALA A 22 -51.78 -46.14 -1.31
CA ALA A 22 -51.54 -45.82 -2.76
C ALA A 22 -52.62 -45.16 -3.69
N PRO A 23 -52.23 -44.66 -4.91
CA PRO A 23 -51.06 -43.86 -5.31
C PRO A 23 -51.43 -42.64 -6.23
N SER A 24 -50.47 -41.77 -6.56
CA SER A 24 -50.50 -41.04 -7.85
C SER A 24 -49.09 -40.74 -8.38
N ALA A 25 -48.92 -40.82 -9.71
CA ALA A 25 -47.66 -40.58 -10.40
C ALA A 25 -47.47 -39.09 -10.71
N GLY A 26 -46.25 -38.57 -10.59
CA GLY A 26 -46.00 -37.17 -10.91
C GLY A 26 -44.54 -36.72 -10.89
N ARG A 27 -44.00 -36.52 -12.10
CA ARG A 27 -42.89 -35.61 -12.47
C ARG A 27 -41.44 -36.13 -12.32
N LEU A 28 -40.68 -35.85 -13.37
CA LEU A 28 -39.26 -36.20 -13.58
C LEU A 28 -38.32 -35.37 -12.68
N PRO A 29 -37.09 -35.84 -12.40
CA PRO A 29 -36.11 -35.09 -11.63
C PRO A 29 -35.61 -33.85 -12.40
N ALA A 30 -35.53 -32.71 -11.72
CA ALA A 30 -34.84 -31.54 -12.23
C ALA A 30 -33.32 -31.77 -12.22
N THR A 31 -32.65 -31.35 -13.30
CA THR A 31 -31.19 -31.38 -13.42
C THR A 31 -30.51 -30.52 -12.35
N PRO A 32 -29.33 -30.92 -11.83
CA PRO A 32 -28.57 -30.06 -10.93
C PRO A 32 -28.13 -28.80 -11.69
N GLY A 33 -28.59 -27.64 -11.22
CA GLY A 33 -28.10 -26.34 -11.71
C GLY A 33 -26.59 -26.19 -11.43
N PRO A 34 -25.88 -25.40 -12.24
CA PRO A 34 -24.43 -25.26 -12.09
C PRO A 34 -24.09 -24.75 -10.69
N CYS A 35 -23.10 -25.37 -10.06
CA CYS A 35 -22.55 -24.93 -8.78
C CYS A 35 -21.98 -23.51 -8.94
N THR A 36 -22.80 -22.50 -8.66
CA THR A 36 -22.35 -21.14 -8.46
C THR A 36 -21.35 -21.18 -7.31
N ARG A 37 -20.06 -20.99 -7.65
CA ARG A 37 -19.03 -20.74 -6.64
C ARG A 37 -19.56 -19.62 -5.76
N HIS A 38 -19.81 -19.92 -4.49
CA HIS A 38 -20.12 -18.88 -3.51
C HIS A 38 -18.92 -17.94 -3.51
N ASN A 39 -19.13 -16.76 -4.09
CA ASN A 39 -18.09 -15.74 -4.14
C ASN A 39 -17.77 -15.41 -2.69
N GLY A 40 -16.55 -15.72 -2.26
CA GLY A 40 -16.18 -15.60 -0.85
C GLY A 40 -16.46 -14.17 -0.41
N ARG A 41 -17.32 -13.99 0.61
CA ARG A 41 -17.40 -12.71 1.31
C ARG A 41 -16.00 -12.42 1.83
N VAL A 42 -15.30 -11.50 1.17
CA VAL A 42 -14.08 -10.89 1.73
C VAL A 42 -14.52 -10.33 3.07
N SER A 43 -13.91 -10.82 4.15
CA SER A 43 -14.23 -10.38 5.50
C SER A 43 -13.99 -8.88 5.59
N ALA A 44 -14.94 -8.13 6.14
CA ALA A 44 -14.87 -6.67 6.20
C ALA A 44 -13.83 -6.13 7.21
N ASN A 45 -13.13 -7.02 7.93
CA ASN A 45 -12.01 -6.70 8.81
C ASN A 45 -10.67 -6.96 8.12
N ASP A 46 -9.68 -6.11 8.40
CA ASP A 46 -8.28 -6.29 7.99
C ASP A 46 -7.39 -6.76 9.16
N GLU A 47 -6.08 -6.88 8.91
CA GLU A 47 -5.11 -7.32 9.93
C GLU A 47 -4.99 -6.36 11.13
N VAL A 48 -5.37 -5.09 11.00
CA VAL A 48 -5.33 -4.11 12.10
C VAL A 48 -6.54 -4.29 13.01
N ASP A 49 -7.71 -4.63 12.47
CA ASP A 49 -8.88 -4.94 13.29
C ASP A 49 -8.59 -6.12 14.23
N GLY A 50 -8.02 -7.22 13.70
CA GLY A 50 -7.63 -8.36 14.54
C GLY A 50 -6.56 -8.04 15.60
N ILE A 51 -5.68 -7.05 15.35
CA ILE A 51 -4.71 -6.56 16.33
C ILE A 51 -5.41 -5.73 17.41
N VAL A 52 -6.34 -4.86 17.03
CA VAL A 52 -7.08 -4.00 17.98
C VAL A 52 -8.05 -4.83 18.82
N ASP A 53 -8.78 -5.77 18.23
CA ASP A 53 -9.66 -6.71 18.94
C ASP A 53 -8.90 -7.52 20.00
N ALA A 54 -7.66 -7.93 19.69
CA ALA A 54 -6.78 -8.58 20.66
C ALA A 54 -6.41 -7.63 21.81
N TRP A 55 -6.01 -6.39 21.51
CA TRP A 55 -5.66 -5.41 22.54
C TRP A 55 -6.85 -4.98 23.42
N VAL A 56 -8.04 -4.79 22.84
CA VAL A 56 -9.29 -4.47 23.58
C VAL A 56 -9.63 -5.59 24.57
N ARG A 57 -9.39 -6.86 24.22
CA ARG A 57 -9.61 -7.99 25.13
C ARG A 57 -8.63 -8.01 26.29
N GLU A 58 -7.34 -7.77 26.05
CA GLU A 58 -6.32 -7.83 27.11
C GLU A 58 -6.26 -6.55 27.96
N ARG A 59 -6.66 -5.40 27.42
CA ARG A 59 -6.57 -4.06 28.04
C ARG A 59 -7.81 -3.19 27.71
N PRO A 60 -9.02 -3.58 28.17
CA PRO A 60 -10.26 -2.84 27.90
C PRO A 60 -10.31 -1.44 28.54
N ASP A 61 -9.32 -1.08 29.35
CA ASP A 61 -9.15 0.22 29.99
C ASP A 61 -8.53 1.30 29.07
N LEU A 62 -8.06 0.93 27.87
CA LEU A 62 -7.37 1.83 26.94
C LEU A 62 -8.18 2.11 25.66
N ASP A 63 -8.09 3.34 25.15
CA ASP A 63 -8.57 3.69 23.81
C ASP A 63 -7.52 3.31 22.74
N PHE A 64 -7.88 2.38 21.86
CA PHE A 64 -7.05 1.93 20.75
C PHE A 64 -7.37 2.60 19.40
N THR A 65 -8.20 3.64 19.39
CA THR A 65 -8.43 4.49 18.20
C THR A 65 -7.12 4.97 17.54
N PRO A 66 -6.05 5.36 18.27
CA PRO A 66 -4.77 5.68 17.65
C PRO A 66 -4.14 4.51 16.88
N LEU A 67 -4.26 3.27 17.39
CA LEU A 67 -3.72 2.08 16.72
C LEU A 67 -4.46 1.78 15.42
N GLN A 68 -5.78 2.03 15.37
CA GLN A 68 -6.59 1.86 14.16
C GLN A 68 -6.08 2.74 13.00
N VAL A 69 -5.61 3.96 13.31
CA VAL A 69 -5.06 4.91 12.32
C VAL A 69 -3.59 4.62 12.02
N PHE A 70 -2.70 4.67 13.02
CA PHE A 70 -1.26 4.61 12.79
C PHE A 70 -0.79 3.24 12.28
N SER A 71 -1.46 2.14 12.67
CA SER A 71 -1.10 0.81 12.14
C SER A 71 -1.46 0.66 10.66
N ARG A 72 -2.60 1.18 10.23
CA ARG A 72 -2.99 1.21 8.82
C ARG A 72 -2.08 2.12 8.02
N MET A 73 -1.81 3.34 8.52
CA MET A 73 -0.90 4.28 7.88
C MET A 73 0.51 3.67 7.68
N ARG A 74 1.07 2.97 8.67
CA ARG A 74 2.36 2.28 8.54
C ARG A 74 2.34 1.16 7.49
N ARG A 75 1.23 0.41 7.40
CA ARG A 75 1.05 -0.66 6.41
C ARG A 75 0.89 -0.10 4.99
N LEU A 76 0.09 0.95 4.83
CA LEU A 76 -0.08 1.69 3.58
C LEU A 76 1.22 2.34 3.13
N ALA A 77 2.00 2.96 4.02
CA ALA A 77 3.33 3.47 3.69
C ALA A 77 4.24 2.37 3.12
N LYS A 78 4.23 1.16 3.70
CA LYS A 78 5.00 0.02 3.17
C LYS A 78 4.51 -0.46 1.79
N GLN A 79 3.22 -0.33 1.48
CA GLN A 79 2.67 -0.60 0.14
C GLN A 79 3.13 0.49 -0.84
N LEU A 80 3.03 1.75 -0.43
CA LEU A 80 3.40 2.93 -1.21
C LEU A 80 4.89 2.92 -1.60
N GLU A 81 5.80 2.67 -0.67
CA GLU A 81 7.24 2.60 -0.95
C GLU A 81 7.59 1.51 -1.98
N ARG A 82 6.85 0.39 -2.00
CA ARG A 82 7.03 -0.67 -3.02
C ARG A 82 6.52 -0.23 -4.40
N ALA A 83 5.35 0.40 -4.45
CA ALA A 83 4.78 0.91 -5.69
C ALA A 83 5.68 2.00 -6.31
N ARG A 84 6.17 2.93 -5.47
CA ARG A 84 7.15 3.95 -5.82
C ARG A 84 8.44 3.37 -6.36
N GLY A 85 9.09 2.47 -5.61
CA GLY A 85 10.32 1.81 -6.07
C GLY A 85 10.14 1.08 -7.41
N SER A 86 8.98 0.44 -7.64
CA SER A 86 8.65 -0.19 -8.93
C SER A 86 8.48 0.85 -10.06
N ALA A 87 7.74 1.94 -9.81
CA ALA A 87 7.51 3.01 -10.79
C ALA A 87 8.81 3.71 -11.21
N PHE A 88 9.69 3.99 -10.24
CA PHE A 88 11.00 4.60 -10.47
C PHE A 88 11.97 3.63 -11.15
N GLY A 89 12.02 2.36 -10.75
CA GLY A 89 12.84 1.34 -11.40
C GLY A 89 12.45 1.13 -12.87
N ARG A 90 11.16 1.20 -13.22
CA ARG A 90 10.66 1.21 -14.62
C ARG A 90 11.03 2.47 -15.41
N SER A 91 11.61 3.46 -14.74
CA SER A 91 12.13 4.71 -15.30
C SER A 91 13.67 4.78 -15.21
N GLU A 92 14.32 3.67 -14.85
CA GLU A 92 15.75 3.57 -14.55
C GLU A 92 16.23 4.58 -13.48
N LEU A 93 15.40 4.84 -12.47
CA LEU A 93 15.75 5.67 -11.31
C LEU A 93 15.56 4.90 -10.00
N GLU A 94 16.46 5.13 -9.05
CA GLU A 94 16.26 4.84 -7.64
C GLU A 94 15.36 5.93 -7.00
N THR A 95 14.65 5.60 -5.92
CA THR A 95 13.81 6.57 -5.18
C THR A 95 14.58 7.85 -4.83
N TRP A 96 15.81 7.71 -4.37
CA TRP A 96 16.63 8.86 -3.95
C TRP A 96 17.07 9.77 -5.11
N GLU A 97 17.14 9.25 -6.33
CA GLU A 97 17.46 10.01 -7.54
C GLU A 97 16.23 10.79 -7.99
N PHE A 98 15.05 10.15 -7.95
CA PHE A 98 13.78 10.82 -8.18
C PHE A 98 13.56 11.98 -7.20
N ASP A 99 13.92 11.85 -5.92
CA ASP A 99 13.82 12.96 -4.94
C ASP A 99 14.61 14.20 -5.40
N VAL A 100 15.86 14.02 -5.83
CA VAL A 100 16.75 15.13 -6.25
C VAL A 100 16.30 15.71 -7.60
N LEU A 101 16.02 14.86 -8.58
CA LEU A 101 15.57 15.30 -9.90
C LEU A 101 14.19 15.97 -9.82
N SER A 102 13.25 15.47 -9.02
CA SER A 102 11.94 16.11 -8.83
C SER A 102 12.03 17.45 -8.08
N ALA A 103 13.03 17.66 -7.24
CA ALA A 103 13.32 18.98 -6.66
C ALA A 103 13.79 19.97 -7.75
N LEU A 104 14.79 19.61 -8.55
CA LEU A 104 15.26 20.41 -9.70
C LEU A 104 14.14 20.71 -10.69
N ARG A 105 13.30 19.71 -11.00
CA ARG A 105 12.18 19.83 -11.94
C ARG A 105 11.11 20.82 -11.46
N ARG A 106 10.81 20.82 -10.16
CA ARG A 106 9.85 21.73 -9.51
C ARG A 106 10.39 23.14 -9.29
N ALA A 107 11.71 23.34 -9.31
CA ALA A 107 12.31 24.68 -9.27
C ALA A 107 12.02 25.52 -10.52
N GLY A 108 11.53 24.89 -11.61
CA GLY A 108 11.26 25.55 -12.89
C GLY A 108 12.53 25.76 -13.72
N SER A 109 12.37 26.20 -14.96
CA SER A 109 13.48 26.45 -15.89
C SER A 109 14.46 27.49 -15.30
N PRO A 110 15.80 27.27 -15.36
CA PRO A 110 16.52 26.24 -16.12
C PRO A 110 16.83 24.95 -15.33
N TYR A 111 15.97 24.56 -14.39
CA TYR A 111 16.07 23.32 -13.59
C TYR A 111 17.39 23.19 -12.83
N ARG A 112 17.81 24.27 -12.17
CA ARG A 112 19.05 24.35 -11.41
C ARG A 112 18.85 24.78 -9.96
N MET A 113 19.62 24.17 -9.05
CA MET A 113 19.63 24.50 -7.62
C MET A 113 21.04 24.33 -7.06
N SER A 114 21.40 25.14 -6.05
CA SER A 114 22.61 24.89 -5.26
C SER A 114 22.45 23.63 -4.38
N PRO A 115 23.53 22.95 -3.97
CA PRO A 115 23.48 21.83 -3.03
C PRO A 115 22.75 22.16 -1.72
N LYS A 116 22.85 23.40 -1.23
CA LYS A 116 22.13 23.89 -0.05
C LYS A 116 20.61 23.90 -0.25
N GLN A 117 20.14 24.37 -1.41
CA GLN A 117 18.72 24.36 -1.75
C GLN A 117 18.21 22.92 -1.97
N LEU A 118 19.01 22.04 -2.60
CA LEU A 118 18.68 20.62 -2.74
C LEU A 118 18.48 19.94 -1.38
N LEU A 119 19.35 20.20 -0.41
CA LEU A 119 19.20 19.68 0.96
C LEU A 119 17.88 20.12 1.60
N GLN A 120 17.55 21.40 1.51
CA GLN A 120 16.29 21.94 2.02
C GLN A 120 15.05 21.34 1.31
N ALA A 121 15.14 21.08 0.00
CA ALA A 121 14.03 20.57 -0.80
C ALA A 121 13.81 19.05 -0.72
N THR A 122 14.81 18.28 -0.28
CA THR A 122 14.78 16.80 -0.22
C THR A 122 14.82 16.22 1.19
N MET A 123 14.97 17.05 2.22
CA MET A 123 15.00 16.68 3.65
C MET A 123 15.99 15.55 4.01
N VAL A 124 17.11 15.45 3.28
CA VAL A 124 18.27 14.60 3.61
C VAL A 124 19.42 15.42 4.21
N THR A 125 20.35 14.73 4.86
CA THR A 125 21.50 15.34 5.53
C THR A 125 22.62 15.73 4.56
N SER A 126 23.44 16.71 4.97
CA SER A 126 24.45 17.38 4.13
C SER A 126 25.46 16.43 3.47
N GLY A 127 26.08 15.54 4.26
CA GLY A 127 27.07 14.59 3.76
C GLY A 127 26.53 13.61 2.71
N THR A 128 25.23 13.32 2.73
CA THR A 128 24.58 12.47 1.73
C THR A 128 24.41 13.19 0.39
N MET A 129 24.19 14.51 0.37
CA MET A 129 23.87 15.23 -0.87
C MET A 129 25.04 15.32 -1.85
N THR A 130 26.28 15.57 -1.40
CA THR A 130 27.44 15.60 -2.31
C THR A 130 27.58 14.27 -3.06
N ASN A 131 27.53 13.15 -2.35
CA ASN A 131 27.60 11.81 -2.94
C ASN A 131 26.43 11.52 -3.90
N ARG A 132 25.21 11.99 -3.57
CA ARG A 132 24.05 11.89 -4.47
C ARG A 132 24.27 12.69 -5.76
N ILE A 133 24.79 13.91 -5.68
CA ILE A 133 25.10 14.73 -6.86
C ILE A 133 26.17 14.05 -7.71
N ASP A 134 27.25 13.56 -7.10
CA ASP A 134 28.34 12.89 -7.83
C ASP A 134 27.84 11.69 -8.63
N ARG A 135 27.02 10.82 -8.01
CA ARG A 135 26.37 9.69 -8.69
C ARG A 135 25.41 10.11 -9.81
N LEU A 136 24.69 11.23 -9.65
CA LEU A 136 23.81 11.75 -10.70
C LEU A 136 24.59 12.34 -11.87
N VAL A 137 25.79 12.89 -11.63
CA VAL A 137 26.73 13.33 -12.68
C VAL A 137 27.34 12.11 -13.40
N GLU A 138 27.79 11.09 -12.66
CA GLU A 138 28.27 9.81 -13.23
C GLU A 138 27.24 9.13 -14.15
N ARG A 139 25.96 9.40 -13.95
CA ARG A 139 24.83 8.88 -14.75
C ARG A 139 24.30 9.85 -15.81
N ASP A 140 24.95 10.99 -16.05
CA ASP A 140 24.51 12.03 -17.00
C ASP A 140 23.07 12.55 -16.72
N LEU A 141 22.65 12.61 -15.46
CA LEU A 141 21.31 13.09 -15.08
C LEU A 141 21.32 14.54 -14.61
N VAL A 142 22.46 15.00 -14.09
CA VAL A 142 22.74 16.39 -13.74
C VAL A 142 24.17 16.76 -14.14
N GLU A 143 24.42 18.04 -14.31
CA GLU A 143 25.74 18.63 -14.47
C GLU A 143 26.04 19.60 -13.31
N ARG A 144 27.33 19.83 -13.04
CA ARG A 144 27.80 20.87 -12.11
C ARG A 144 28.26 22.08 -12.90
N LEU A 145 27.77 23.26 -12.53
CA LEU A 145 28.14 24.54 -13.12
C LEU A 145 28.67 25.48 -12.04
N ASP A 146 29.60 26.36 -12.38
CA ASP A 146 29.99 27.47 -11.51
C ASP A 146 28.80 28.43 -11.31
N ASP A 147 28.59 28.93 -10.08
CA ASP A 147 27.58 29.96 -9.84
C ASP A 147 28.14 31.35 -10.23
N PRO A 148 27.58 32.03 -11.26
CA PRO A 148 28.08 33.35 -11.64
C PRO A 148 27.82 34.43 -10.57
N ASN A 149 27.03 34.14 -9.53
CA ASN A 149 26.71 35.07 -8.44
C ASN A 149 27.49 34.78 -7.15
N ASP A 150 28.17 33.63 -7.07
CA ASP A 150 29.03 33.23 -5.94
C ASP A 150 30.32 32.64 -6.52
N GLY A 151 31.42 33.38 -6.42
CA GLY A 151 32.72 32.97 -7.00
C GLY A 151 33.36 31.71 -6.40
N ARG A 152 32.67 31.01 -5.47
CA ARG A 152 33.00 29.64 -5.03
C ARG A 152 31.76 28.72 -4.99
N GLY A 153 30.61 29.20 -5.46
CA GLY A 153 29.36 28.46 -5.49
C GLY A 153 29.31 27.48 -6.67
N VAL A 154 28.60 26.37 -6.46
CA VAL A 154 28.31 25.38 -7.49
C VAL A 154 26.81 25.24 -7.60
N LEU A 155 26.29 25.32 -8.82
CA LEU A 155 24.93 24.98 -9.17
C LEU A 155 24.88 23.55 -9.74
N VAL A 156 23.84 22.82 -9.38
CA VAL A 156 23.50 21.54 -10.00
C VAL A 156 22.37 21.81 -10.99
N GLN A 157 22.57 21.48 -12.27
CA GLN A 157 21.59 21.68 -13.33
C GLN A 157 21.17 20.34 -13.93
N MET A 158 19.89 20.18 -14.27
CA MET A 158 19.37 18.96 -14.88
C MET A 158 19.76 18.85 -16.36
N THR A 159 20.25 17.67 -16.79
CA THR A 159 20.51 17.39 -18.20
C THR A 159 19.21 17.04 -18.96
N PRO A 160 19.20 17.02 -20.30
CA PRO A 160 18.07 16.49 -21.07
C PRO A 160 17.72 15.03 -20.74
N SER A 161 18.73 14.21 -20.39
CA SER A 161 18.56 12.83 -19.94
C SER A 161 17.86 12.78 -18.57
N GLY A 162 18.31 13.59 -17.60
CA GLY A 162 17.66 13.73 -16.29
C GLY A 162 16.21 14.19 -16.40
N LEU A 163 15.92 15.16 -17.28
CA LEU A 163 14.58 15.65 -17.56
C LEU A 163 13.66 14.55 -18.13
N SER A 164 14.14 13.81 -19.13
CA SER A 164 13.39 12.70 -19.73
C SER A 164 13.06 11.60 -18.70
N ARG A 165 14.03 11.25 -17.84
CA ARG A 165 13.82 10.23 -16.79
C ARG A 165 12.86 10.68 -15.71
N VAL A 166 12.98 11.92 -15.20
CA VAL A 166 12.10 12.41 -14.13
C VAL A 166 10.66 12.62 -14.60
N ASP A 167 10.45 13.11 -15.83
CA ASP A 167 9.11 13.31 -16.39
C ASP A 167 8.42 11.94 -16.68
N ALA A 168 9.18 10.94 -17.11
CA ALA A 168 8.67 9.57 -17.22
C ALA A 168 8.39 8.91 -15.85
N ALA A 169 9.19 9.24 -14.83
CA ALA A 169 9.02 8.73 -13.47
C ALA A 169 7.82 9.34 -12.73
N ILE A 170 7.58 10.65 -12.85
CA ILE A 170 6.39 11.28 -12.23
C ILE A 170 5.09 10.79 -12.87
N THR A 171 5.07 10.53 -14.18
CA THR A 171 3.92 9.89 -14.85
C THR A 171 3.62 8.52 -14.21
N ARG A 172 4.62 7.63 -14.15
CA ARG A 172 4.45 6.28 -13.56
C ARG A 172 4.13 6.31 -12.07
N LEU A 173 4.61 7.32 -11.35
CA LEU A 173 4.27 7.54 -9.94
C LEU A 173 2.78 7.85 -9.79
N VAL A 174 2.26 8.79 -10.58
CA VAL A 174 0.84 9.17 -10.56
C VAL A 174 -0.03 7.98 -10.94
N ASP A 175 0.31 7.24 -11.99
CA ASP A 175 -0.42 6.02 -12.39
C ASP A 175 -0.50 4.99 -11.24
N ALA A 176 0.65 4.68 -10.62
CA ALA A 176 0.72 3.72 -9.53
C ALA A 176 0.00 4.17 -8.24
N GLU A 177 0.05 5.47 -7.91
CA GLU A 177 -0.69 6.02 -6.76
C GLU A 177 -2.21 6.08 -7.03
N GLN A 178 -2.64 6.31 -8.28
CA GLN A 178 -4.06 6.19 -8.66
C GLN A 178 -4.56 4.75 -8.56
N GLU A 179 -3.78 3.74 -8.96
CA GLU A 179 -4.13 2.33 -8.75
C GLU A 179 -4.31 1.99 -7.26
N LEU A 180 -3.39 2.45 -6.39
CA LEU A 180 -3.48 2.26 -4.94
C LEU A 180 -4.70 2.96 -4.32
N LEU A 181 -5.13 4.10 -4.87
CA LEU A 181 -6.31 4.85 -4.43
C LEU A 181 -7.61 4.41 -5.11
N GLY A 182 -7.58 3.43 -6.03
CA GLY A 182 -8.74 3.01 -6.84
C GLY A 182 -9.95 2.47 -6.06
N ALA A 183 -9.77 2.11 -4.78
CA ALA A 183 -10.87 1.76 -3.87
C ALA A 183 -11.63 2.98 -3.30
N LEU A 184 -11.12 4.19 -3.49
CA LEU A 184 -11.67 5.45 -2.98
C LEU A 184 -12.20 6.32 -4.11
N THR A 185 -13.44 6.79 -3.96
CA THR A 185 -14.00 7.86 -4.81
C THR A 185 -13.20 9.17 -4.64
N HIS A 186 -13.26 10.06 -5.63
CA HIS A 186 -12.56 11.36 -5.58
C HIS A 186 -12.83 12.15 -4.29
N ALA A 187 -14.10 12.21 -3.85
CA ALA A 187 -14.48 12.88 -2.60
C ALA A 187 -13.88 12.21 -1.34
N GLN A 188 -13.70 10.88 -1.34
CA GLN A 188 -13.00 10.18 -0.26
C GLN A 188 -11.49 10.46 -0.29
N GLN A 189 -10.88 10.54 -1.48
CA GLN A 189 -9.47 10.91 -1.63
C GLN A 189 -9.21 12.35 -1.15
N GLU A 190 -10.04 13.31 -1.55
CA GLU A 190 -10.01 14.70 -1.06
C GLU A 190 -10.15 14.75 0.47
N ARG A 191 -11.11 14.01 1.03
CA ARG A 191 -11.34 13.97 2.48
C ARG A 191 -10.15 13.38 3.23
N LEU A 192 -9.55 12.31 2.71
CA LEU A 192 -8.34 11.71 3.27
C LEU A 192 -7.17 12.71 3.24
N ALA A 193 -6.96 13.39 2.11
CA ALA A 193 -5.91 14.40 1.97
C ALA A 193 -6.09 15.58 2.95
N GLN A 194 -7.32 16.02 3.20
CA GLN A 194 -7.61 17.05 4.23
C GLN A 194 -7.27 16.57 5.65
N LEU A 195 -7.64 15.34 6.00
CA LEU A 195 -7.38 14.76 7.33
C LEU A 195 -5.88 14.56 7.56
N LEU A 196 -5.16 14.04 6.56
CA LEU A 196 -3.71 13.89 6.61
C LEU A 196 -3.00 15.25 6.70
N ARG A 197 -3.43 16.26 5.92
CA ARG A 197 -2.89 17.62 6.01
C ARG A 197 -3.04 18.21 7.41
N LYS A 198 -4.20 18.02 8.05
CA LYS A 198 -4.41 18.46 9.43
C LYS A 198 -3.37 17.82 10.38
N LEU A 199 -3.25 16.50 10.34
CA LEU A 199 -2.26 15.77 11.16
C LEU A 199 -0.83 16.26 10.89
N SER A 200 -0.44 16.46 9.63
CA SER A 200 0.91 16.93 9.28
C SER A 200 1.23 18.34 9.77
N LEU A 201 0.25 19.23 9.87
CA LEU A 201 0.44 20.58 10.41
C LEU A 201 0.51 20.59 11.94
N ASP A 202 -0.16 19.66 12.62
CA ASP A 202 -0.10 19.50 14.08
C ASP A 202 1.25 18.90 14.56
N PHE A 203 2.06 18.34 13.66
CA PHE A 203 3.39 17.78 13.94
C PHE A 203 4.57 18.76 13.68
N GLY A 204 4.32 19.96 13.16
CA GLY A 204 5.35 20.89 12.62
C GLY A 204 5.50 22.20 13.38
#